data_AF-A0A953FDP8-F1
#
_entry.id   AF-A0A953FDP8-F1
#
_cell.length_a   1.000
_cell.length_b   1.000
_cell.length_c   1.000
_cell.angle_alpha   90.00
_cell.angle_beta   90.00
_cell.angle_gamma   90.00
#
_symmetry.space_group_name_H-M   'P 1'
#
loop_
_entity.id
_entity.type
_entity.pdbx_description
1 polymer ?
#
loop_
_entity_poly.entity_id
_entity_poly.type
_entity_poly.pdbx_seq_one_letter_code
_entity_poly.pdbx_strand_id
1 'polypeptide(L)'
;MQNLIKFLPILEKLLLVAFLIGVILHIMHVDTLVVRFSLIGLGVTLFLNAYRPVELKRDADRQFDFQDLLALTIIPKILWIGSAVSALGFAFSLSAITNNQGYRQMLLVGGLSCAGGTLCLLLLYSRWQANKQVVFAVLKWAIPLMLLDVYLLFR
;
A
#
# COMPACT_ATOMS: atom_id res chain seq x y z
N MET A 1 5.05 -9.22 18.82
CA MET A 1 4.88 -8.29 17.67
C MET A 1 6.16 -7.52 17.30
N GLN A 2 6.93 -6.98 18.26
CA GLN A 2 8.12 -6.16 17.95
C GLN A 2 9.19 -6.87 17.09
N ASN A 3 9.37 -8.19 17.26
CA ASN A 3 10.32 -8.96 16.44
C ASN A 3 9.87 -9.09 14.98
N LEU A 4 8.57 -9.18 14.72
CA LEU A 4 8.02 -9.30 13.36
C LEU A 4 8.26 -8.02 12.55
N ILE A 5 8.10 -6.86 13.21
CA ILE A 5 8.24 -5.52 12.61
C ILE A 5 9.67 -5.27 12.10
N LYS A 6 10.68 -5.89 12.70
CA LYS A 6 12.08 -5.75 12.25
C LYS A 6 12.35 -6.43 10.91
N PHE A 7 11.64 -7.52 10.61
CA PHE A 7 11.82 -8.28 9.36
C PHE A 7 10.95 -7.78 8.21
N LEU A 8 9.89 -7.03 8.50
CA LEU A 8 8.97 -6.46 7.50
C LEU A 8 9.67 -5.73 6.35
N PRO A 9 10.66 -4.84 6.57
CA PRO A 9 11.35 -4.16 5.47
C PRO A 9 12.19 -5.09 4.59
N ILE A 10 12.72 -6.18 5.17
CA ILE A 10 13.48 -7.18 4.43
C ILE A 10 12.53 -8.02 3.58
N LEU A 11 11.41 -8.43 4.16
CA LEU A 11 10.37 -9.18 3.48
C LEU A 11 9.78 -8.38 2.32
N GLU A 12 9.49 -7.09 2.50
CA GLU A 12 9.02 -6.17 1.46
C GLU A 12 9.96 -6.15 0.25
N LYS A 13 11.29 -6.03 0.48
CA LYS A 13 12.29 -6.02 -0.58
C LYS A 13 12.40 -7.36 -1.29
N LEU A 14 12.39 -8.47 -0.55
CA LEU A 14 12.43 -9.82 -1.14
C LEU A 14 11.20 -10.07 -2.02
N LEU A 15 10.02 -9.68 -1.55
CA LEU A 15 8.78 -9.81 -2.30
C LEU A 15 8.75 -8.91 -3.54
N LEU A 16 9.32 -7.70 -3.48
CA LEU A 16 9.48 -6.84 -4.65
C LEU A 16 10.41 -7.45 -5.70
N VAL A 17 11.52 -8.05 -5.28
CA VAL A 17 12.44 -8.77 -6.19
C VAL A 17 11.72 -9.97 -6.80
N ALA A 18 11.00 -10.75 -6.00
CA ALA A 18 10.20 -11.87 -6.48
C ALA A 18 9.11 -11.43 -7.46
N PHE A 19 8.46 -10.29 -7.20
CA PHE A 19 7.49 -9.69 -8.11
C PHE A 19 8.13 -9.32 -9.46
N LEU A 20 9.31 -8.68 -9.43
CA LEU A 20 10.02 -8.28 -10.65
C LEU A 20 10.46 -9.50 -11.48
N ILE A 21 11.00 -10.54 -10.83
CA ILE A 21 11.30 -11.83 -11.48
C ILE A 21 10.03 -12.45 -12.05
N GLY A 22 8.95 -12.46 -11.28
CA GLY A 22 7.66 -12.97 -11.73
C GLY A 22 7.13 -12.24 -12.95
N VAL A 23 7.24 -10.91 -13.01
CA VAL A 23 6.79 -10.10 -14.16
C VAL A 23 7.59 -10.47 -15.41
N ILE A 24 8.91 -10.66 -15.30
CA ILE A 24 9.73 -11.12 -16.42
C ILE A 24 9.26 -12.50 -16.91
N LEU A 25 9.04 -13.44 -15.99
CA LEU A 25 8.54 -14.79 -16.32
C LEU A 25 7.15 -14.73 -16.97
N HIS A 26 6.28 -13.81 -16.53
CA HIS A 26 4.96 -13.63 -17.10
C HIS A 26 5.01 -13.08 -18.53
N ILE A 27 5.88 -12.11 -18.79
CA ILE A 27 6.11 -11.56 -20.14
C ILE A 27 6.65 -12.64 -21.08
N MET A 28 7.48 -13.55 -20.57
CA MET A 28 7.98 -14.71 -21.31
C MET A 28 6.94 -15.84 -21.45
N HIS A 29 5.72 -15.66 -20.95
CA HIS A 29 4.65 -16.66 -20.92
C HIS A 29 5.02 -17.97 -20.20
N VAL A 30 5.95 -17.90 -19.23
CA VAL A 30 6.44 -19.07 -18.50
C VAL A 30 5.55 -19.38 -17.29
N ASP A 31 5.31 -18.40 -16.42
CA ASP A 31 4.55 -18.62 -15.19
C ASP A 31 3.96 -17.30 -14.61
N THR A 32 2.74 -17.38 -14.10
CA THR A 32 2.04 -16.29 -13.37
C THR A 32 2.04 -16.49 -11.85
N LEU A 33 2.37 -17.68 -11.35
CA LEU A 33 2.26 -18.01 -9.93
C LEU A 33 3.20 -17.17 -9.08
N VAL A 34 4.43 -16.94 -9.54
CA VAL A 34 5.42 -16.11 -8.84
C VAL A 34 4.91 -14.67 -8.65
N VAL A 35 4.29 -14.08 -9.68
CA VAL A 35 3.67 -12.74 -9.59
C VAL A 35 2.54 -12.75 -8.55
N ARG A 36 1.70 -13.78 -8.59
CA ARG A 36 0.55 -13.89 -7.70
C ARG A 36 0.96 -14.01 -6.23
N PHE A 37 1.89 -14.91 -5.92
CA PHE A 37 2.36 -15.11 -4.54
C PHE A 37 3.13 -13.91 -4.00
N SER A 38 3.95 -13.27 -4.84
CA SER A 38 4.65 -12.04 -4.44
C SER A 38 3.67 -10.90 -4.12
N LEU A 39 2.62 -10.71 -4.92
CA LEU A 39 1.58 -9.73 -4.65
C LEU A 39 0.75 -10.03 -3.39
N ILE A 40 0.40 -11.29 -3.15
CA ILE A 40 -0.28 -11.69 -1.91
C ILE A 40 0.62 -11.39 -0.71
N GLY A 41 1.89 -11.77 -0.77
CA GLY A 41 2.87 -11.47 0.27
C GLY A 41 3.04 -9.96 0.48
N LEU A 42 3.07 -9.17 -0.60
CA LEU A 42 3.12 -7.71 -0.51
C LEU A 42 1.86 -7.18 0.15
N GLY A 43 0.67 -7.62 -0.25
CA GLY A 43 -0.59 -7.22 0.38
C GLY A 43 -0.58 -7.45 1.89
N VAL A 44 -0.16 -8.63 2.34
CA VAL A 44 -0.01 -8.93 3.78
C VAL A 44 1.02 -8.02 4.44
N THR A 45 2.16 -7.78 3.80
CA THR A 45 3.24 -6.94 4.33
C THR A 45 2.81 -5.48 4.46
N LEU A 46 2.12 -4.93 3.45
CA LEU A 46 1.54 -3.59 3.43
C LEU A 46 0.48 -3.44 4.53
N PHE A 47 -0.37 -4.46 4.72
CA PHE A 47 -1.37 -4.47 5.79
C PHE A 47 -0.71 -4.43 7.17
N LEU A 48 0.32 -5.24 7.40
CA LEU A 48 1.07 -5.25 8.66
C LEU A 48 1.81 -3.92 8.90
N ASN A 49 2.32 -3.27 7.85
CA ASN A 49 2.94 -1.95 7.94
C ASN A 49 1.95 -0.87 8.43
N ALA A 50 0.65 -1.02 8.20
CA ALA A 50 -0.37 -0.11 8.75
C ALA A 50 -0.42 -0.11 10.29
N TYR A 51 0.02 -1.19 10.94
CA TYR A 51 0.02 -1.31 12.40
C TYR A 51 1.38 -1.00 13.03
N ARG A 52 2.38 -0.60 12.22
CA ARG A 52 3.67 -0.20 12.73
C ARG A 52 3.51 1.10 13.55
N PRO A 53 4.05 1.16 14.79
CA PRO A 53 4.05 2.40 15.55
C PRO A 53 4.87 3.45 14.81
N VAL A 54 4.29 4.65 14.67
CA VAL A 54 4.94 5.78 14.00
C VAL A 54 5.68 6.59 15.05
N GLU A 55 6.98 6.73 14.86
CA GLU A 55 7.81 7.64 15.65
C GLU A 55 7.63 9.05 15.10
N LEU A 56 6.82 9.85 15.79
CA LEU A 56 6.58 11.25 15.43
C LEU A 56 7.63 12.13 16.09
N LYS A 57 8.27 13.00 15.30
CA LYS A 57 9.10 14.07 15.87
C LYS A 57 8.19 15.02 16.63
N ARG A 58 8.41 15.12 17.93
CA ARG A 58 7.66 15.99 18.83
C ARG A 58 8.53 17.20 19.11
N ASP A 59 8.13 18.36 18.62
CA ASP A 59 8.69 19.62 19.13
C ASP A 59 8.16 19.79 20.56
N ALA A 60 9.04 20.08 21.52
CA ALA A 60 8.70 20.13 22.93
C ALA A 60 7.54 21.09 23.25
N ASP A 61 7.33 22.11 22.42
CA ASP A 61 6.32 23.15 22.59
C ASP A 61 5.05 22.95 21.76
N ARG A 62 4.96 21.91 20.92
CA ARG A 62 3.82 21.71 20.03
C ARG A 62 2.89 20.60 20.54
N GLN A 63 1.71 20.98 21.01
CA GLN A 63 0.62 20.02 21.25
C GLN A 63 0.10 19.47 19.91
N PHE A 64 -0.11 18.16 19.85
CA PHE A 64 -0.72 17.51 18.69
C PHE A 64 -2.22 17.81 18.68
N ASP A 65 -2.68 18.46 17.61
CA ASP A 65 -4.10 18.69 17.37
C ASP A 65 -4.71 17.52 16.57
N PHE A 66 -6.04 17.46 16.49
CA PHE A 66 -6.78 16.46 15.73
C PHE A 66 -6.32 16.36 14.27
N GLN A 67 -6.01 17.50 13.64
CA GLN A 67 -5.49 17.53 12.27
C GLN A 67 -4.14 16.82 12.13
N ASP A 68 -3.27 16.93 13.13
CA ASP A 68 -1.98 16.24 13.12
C ASP A 68 -2.17 14.73 13.32
N LEU A 69 -3.10 14.31 14.20
CA LEU A 69 -3.48 12.90 14.36
C LEU A 69 -4.06 12.32 13.05
N LEU A 70 -4.91 13.09 12.38
CA LEU A 70 -5.52 12.70 11.11
C LEU A 70 -4.46 12.52 10.02
N ALA A 71 -3.58 13.52 9.83
CA ALA A 71 -2.55 13.51 8.79
C ALA A 71 -1.42 12.50 9.04
N LEU A 72 -1.03 12.26 10.29
CA LEU A 72 0.18 11.49 10.62
C LEU A 72 -0.13 10.07 11.10
N THR A 73 -1.35 9.82 11.56
CA THR A 73 -1.74 8.49 12.07
C THR A 73 -2.87 7.87 11.25
N ILE A 74 -4.01 8.55 11.11
CA ILE A 74 -5.21 7.94 10.55
C ILE A 74 -5.08 7.76 9.03
N ILE A 75 -4.78 8.84 8.30
CA ILE A 75 -4.72 8.78 6.83
C ILE A 75 -3.60 7.83 6.35
N PRO A 76 -2.37 7.86 6.91
CA PRO A 76 -1.34 6.89 6.51
C PRO A 76 -1.78 5.43 6.72
N LYS A 77 -2.53 5.13 7.77
CA LYS A 77 -3.08 3.78 7.99
C LYS A 77 -4.08 3.39 6.90
N ILE A 78 -5.00 4.30 6.55
CA ILE A 78 -5.96 4.08 5.47
C ILE A 78 -5.22 3.81 4.15
N LEU A 79 -4.16 4.57 3.86
CA LEU A 79 -3.37 4.39 2.64
C LEU A 79 -2.61 3.06 2.60
N TRP A 80 -2.04 2.61 3.72
CA TRP A 80 -1.39 1.29 3.80
C TRP A 80 -2.40 0.16 3.60
N ILE A 81 -3.57 0.24 4.23
CA ILE A 81 -4.64 -0.75 4.10
C ILE A 81 -5.20 -0.74 2.67
N GLY A 82 -5.47 0.45 2.10
CA GLY A 82 -5.90 0.60 0.71
C GLY A 82 -4.93 -0.03 -0.25
N SER A 83 -3.63 0.25 -0.09
CA SER A 83 -2.55 -0.35 -0.88
C SER A 83 -2.52 -1.88 -0.74
N ALA A 84 -2.74 -2.42 0.46
CA ALA A 84 -2.82 -3.86 0.67
C ALA A 84 -4.00 -4.50 -0.07
N VAL A 85 -5.17 -3.87 -0.02
CA VAL A 85 -6.37 -4.32 -0.73
C VAL A 85 -6.17 -4.27 -2.24
N SER A 86 -5.57 -3.20 -2.77
CA SER A 86 -5.21 -3.07 -4.18
C SER A 86 -4.24 -4.18 -4.64
N ALA A 87 -3.18 -4.43 -3.88
CA ALA A 87 -2.21 -5.49 -4.20
C ALA A 87 -2.85 -6.89 -4.23
N LEU A 88 -3.77 -7.18 -3.30
CA LEU A 88 -4.54 -8.41 -3.30
C LEU A 88 -5.53 -8.47 -4.48
N GLY A 89 -6.19 -7.36 -4.80
CA GLY A 89 -7.05 -7.24 -5.97
C GLY A 89 -6.29 -7.59 -7.26
N PHE A 90 -5.07 -7.08 -7.40
CA PHE A 90 -4.22 -7.41 -8.55
C PHE A 90 -3.79 -8.89 -8.56
N ALA A 91 -3.45 -9.47 -7.40
CA ALA A 91 -3.17 -10.90 -7.32
C ALA A 91 -4.37 -11.76 -7.75
N PHE A 92 -5.59 -11.34 -7.37
CA PHE A 92 -6.81 -12.03 -7.74
C PHE A 92 -7.20 -11.82 -9.21
N SER A 93 -6.90 -10.67 -9.81
CA SER A 93 -7.14 -10.44 -11.25
C SER A 93 -6.29 -11.35 -12.14
N LEU A 94 -5.10 -11.76 -11.68
CA LEU A 94 -4.21 -12.69 -12.39
C LEU A 94 -4.60 -14.16 -12.23
N SER A 95 -5.65 -14.45 -11.45
CA SER A 95 -6.05 -15.82 -11.16
C SER A 95 -6.94 -16.37 -12.28
N ALA A 96 -6.64 -17.57 -12.80
CA ALA A 96 -7.47 -18.28 -13.76
C ALA A 96 -8.83 -18.75 -13.21
N ILE A 97 -9.22 -18.32 -12.00
CA ILE A 97 -10.55 -18.57 -11.43
C ILE A 97 -11.52 -17.63 -12.16
N THR A 98 -12.06 -18.15 -13.26
CA THR A 98 -12.68 -17.50 -14.42
C THR A 98 -13.92 -16.65 -14.18
N ASN A 99 -14.31 -16.35 -12.94
CA ASN A 99 -15.50 -15.53 -12.68
C ASN A 99 -15.43 -14.71 -11.38
N ASN A 100 -14.24 -14.39 -10.89
CA ASN A 100 -14.13 -13.65 -9.63
C ASN A 100 -14.33 -12.14 -9.83
N GLN A 101 -15.57 -11.68 -9.95
CA GLN A 101 -15.86 -10.23 -9.94
C GLN A 101 -15.41 -9.51 -8.66
N GLY A 102 -15.11 -10.26 -7.59
CA GLY A 102 -14.61 -9.73 -6.33
C GLY A 102 -13.32 -8.94 -6.47
N TYR A 103 -12.41 -9.30 -7.40
CA TYR A 103 -11.18 -8.53 -7.58
C TYR A 103 -11.47 -7.08 -8.00
N ARG A 104 -12.50 -6.85 -8.82
CA ARG A 104 -12.88 -5.49 -9.25
C ARG A 104 -13.36 -4.64 -8.08
N GLN A 105 -14.12 -5.23 -7.16
CA GLN A 105 -14.53 -4.55 -5.94
C GLN A 105 -13.32 -4.23 -5.05
N MET A 106 -12.34 -5.13 -4.96
CA MET A 106 -11.10 -4.88 -4.21
C MET A 106 -10.29 -3.74 -4.84
N LEU A 107 -10.11 -3.74 -6.16
CA LEU A 107 -9.41 -2.65 -6.87
C LEU A 107 -10.13 -1.31 -6.70
N LEU A 108 -11.48 -1.29 -6.76
CA LEU A 108 -12.27 -0.08 -6.52
C LEU A 108 -12.11 0.44 -5.10
N VAL A 109 -12.24 -0.44 -4.10
CA VAL A 109 -12.12 -0.05 -2.69
C VAL A 109 -10.70 0.41 -2.37
N GLY A 110 -9.68 -0.34 -2.81
CA GLY A 110 -8.28 0.02 -2.62
C GLY A 110 -7.91 1.33 -3.32
N GLY A 111 -8.29 1.47 -4.59
CA GLY A 111 -8.03 2.66 -5.39
C GLY A 111 -8.73 3.90 -4.87
N LEU A 112 -10.01 3.82 -4.50
CA LEU A 112 -10.74 4.95 -3.91
C LEU A 112 -10.20 5.34 -2.53
N SER A 113 -9.82 4.35 -1.71
CA SER A 113 -9.20 4.62 -0.39
C SER A 113 -7.85 5.30 -0.54
N CYS A 114 -7.04 4.86 -1.52
CA CYS A 114 -5.77 5.51 -1.85
C CYS A 114 -5.99 6.93 -2.38
N ALA A 115 -6.89 7.12 -3.34
CA ALA A 115 -7.20 8.44 -3.90
C ALA A 115 -7.71 9.43 -2.85
N GLY A 116 -8.69 9.01 -2.04
CA GLY A 116 -9.24 9.83 -0.97
C GLY A 116 -8.20 10.15 0.10
N GLY A 117 -7.39 9.18 0.52
CA GLY A 117 -6.31 9.42 1.48
C GLY A 117 -5.23 10.35 0.95
N THR A 118 -4.83 10.20 -0.31
CA THR A 118 -3.85 11.09 -0.95
C THR A 118 -4.40 12.51 -1.07
N LEU A 119 -5.67 12.68 -1.45
CA LEU A 119 -6.32 13.98 -1.51
C LEU A 119 -6.37 14.64 -0.11
N CYS A 120 -6.76 13.89 0.92
CA CYS A 120 -6.77 14.41 2.30
C CYS A 120 -5.38 14.82 2.78
N LEU A 121 -4.32 14.07 2.44
CA LEU A 121 -2.94 14.47 2.76
C LEU A 121 -2.50 15.73 2.02
N LEU A 122 -2.93 15.92 0.77
CA LEU A 122 -2.65 17.14 0.01
C LEU A 122 -3.31 18.35 0.68
N LEU A 123 -4.55 18.23 1.14
CA LEU A 123 -5.25 19.29 1.88
C LEU A 123 -4.57 19.61 3.22
N LEU A 124 -3.94 18.62 3.86
CA LEU A 124 -3.25 18.76 5.14
C LEU A 124 -1.72 18.98 4.98
N TYR A 125 -1.26 19.46 3.82
CA TYR A 125 0.16 19.60 3.48
C TYR A 125 1.01 20.32 4.53
N SER A 126 0.49 21.42 5.07
CA SER A 126 1.19 22.23 6.09
C SER A 126 1.48 21.45 7.37
N ARG A 127 0.67 20.45 7.72
CA ARG A 127 0.76 19.70 8.98
C ARG A 127 1.79 18.58 8.93
N TRP A 128 1.94 17.91 7.79
CA TRP A 128 2.84 16.78 7.67
C TRP A 128 4.26 17.12 7.19
N GLN A 129 4.52 18.39 6.85
CA GLN A 129 5.85 18.88 6.47
C GLN A 129 6.96 18.53 7.48
N ALA A 130 6.66 18.56 8.79
CA ALA A 130 7.63 18.20 9.82
C ALA A 130 7.96 16.70 9.87
N ASN A 131 7.03 15.86 9.41
CA ASN A 131 7.10 14.39 9.45
C ASN A 131 6.97 13.78 8.04
N LYS A 132 7.59 14.42 7.04
CA LYS A 132 7.56 14.00 5.62
C LYS A 132 7.86 12.52 5.41
N GLN A 133 8.82 11.97 6.17
CA GLN A 133 9.23 10.58 6.06
C GLN A 133 8.06 9.59 6.25
N VAL A 134 7.13 9.87 7.16
CA VAL A 134 5.95 9.01 7.45
C VAL A 134 5.01 8.99 6.25
N VAL A 135 4.71 10.17 5.70
CA VAL A 135 3.77 10.33 4.59
C VAL A 135 4.37 9.83 3.28
N PHE A 136 5.63 10.16 2.98
CA PHE A 136 6.30 9.65 1.78
C PHE A 136 6.46 8.13 1.80
N ALA A 137 6.68 7.52 2.97
CA ALA A 137 6.81 6.08 3.09
C ALA A 137 5.54 5.32 2.67
N VAL A 138 4.36 5.92 2.80
CA VAL A 138 3.10 5.31 2.33
C VAL A 138 2.72 5.76 0.92
N LEU A 139 2.96 7.02 0.56
CA LEU A 139 2.65 7.54 -0.78
C LEU A 139 3.43 6.82 -1.89
N LYS A 140 4.66 6.38 -1.61
CA LYS A 140 5.46 5.57 -2.56
C LYS A 140 4.76 4.27 -2.99
N TRP A 141 3.81 3.77 -2.19
CA TRP A 141 3.03 2.57 -2.47
C TRP A 141 1.63 2.90 -2.98
N ALA A 142 0.95 3.82 -2.31
CA ALA A 142 -0.43 4.18 -2.63
C ALA A 142 -0.58 4.74 -4.05
N ILE A 143 0.35 5.60 -4.51
CA ILE A 143 0.25 6.22 -5.84
C ILE A 143 0.43 5.20 -6.96
N PRO A 144 1.52 4.38 -7.00
CA PRO A 144 1.67 3.37 -8.05
C PRO A 144 0.53 2.34 -8.08
N LEU A 145 0.06 1.89 -6.90
CA LEU A 145 -1.04 0.93 -6.83
C LEU A 145 -2.37 1.54 -7.27
N MET A 146 -2.66 2.78 -6.89
CA MET A 146 -3.84 3.50 -7.38
C MET A 146 -3.85 3.64 -8.91
N LEU A 147 -2.70 3.96 -9.52
CA LEU A 147 -2.59 4.00 -10.99
C LEU A 147 -2.81 2.62 -11.62
N LEU A 148 -2.30 1.57 -10.98
CA LEU A 148 -2.50 0.20 -11.42
C LEU A 148 -3.97 -0.22 -11.31
N ASP A 149 -4.66 0.16 -10.24
CA ASP A 149 -6.09 -0.12 -10.03
C ASP A 149 -6.92 0.50 -11.15
N VAL A 150 -6.66 1.76 -11.48
CA VAL A 150 -7.32 2.47 -12.59
C VAL A 150 -7.05 1.72 -13.90
N TYR A 151 -5.79 1.42 -14.21
CA TYR A 151 -5.44 0.70 -15.43
C TYR A 151 -6.17 -0.63 -15.58
N LEU A 152 -6.28 -1.42 -14.50
CA LEU A 152 -6.93 -2.73 -14.52
C LEU A 152 -8.46 -2.66 -14.56
N LEU A 153 -9.06 -1.61 -13.98
CA LEU A 153 -10.51 -1.43 -14.01
C LEU A 153 -11.02 -0.98 -15.38
N PHE A 154 -10.20 -0.23 -16.12
CA PHE A 154 -10.54 0.28 -17.47
C PHE A 154 -10.02 -0.60 -18.62
N ARG A 155 -9.38 -1.73 -18.31
CA ARG A 155 -8.99 -2.76 -19.28
C ARG A 155 -10.08 -3.83 -19.43
#